data_AF-A0A5D3CS52-F1
#
_entry.id   AF-A0A5D3CS52-F1
#
_cell.length_a   1.000
_cell.length_b   1.000
_cell.length_c   1.000
_cell.angle_alpha   90.00
_cell.angle_beta   90.00
_cell.angle_gamma   90.00
#
_symmetry.space_group_name_H-M   'P 1'
#
loop_
_entity.id
_entity.type
_entity.pdbx_description
1 polymer ?
#
loop_
_entity_poly.entity_id
_entity_poly.type
_entity_poly.pdbx_seq_one_letter_code
_entity_poly.pdbx_strand_id
1 'polypeptide(L)'
;MTVGGKDLESPSSKEGACPKASLQKVSSAHASLKFFELPLGASNKQTTRNPEPSQWVGEKVVSNFFQKTALCMWEDIQDKIMRTPFEYIPRLRPEIAMVLSGIEKIHADGLTSLEEYLNSCLKRERTAKLSLERKELEKRLRSINAESEQLSILSCEKAEAIDQQELEIAKLQDEVNTLESTPTITEEAIEALATVRKSMEAAREEFKNFKRKLCFMPICPLFLLLKTL
;
A
#
# COMPACT_ATOMS: atom_id res chain seq x y z
N MET A 1 9.63 -30.73 30.90
CA MET A 1 10.50 -29.80 30.15
C MET A 1 9.93 -28.39 30.31
N THR A 2 10.78 -27.55 30.89
CA THR A 2 10.84 -26.07 30.96
C THR A 2 9.59 -25.22 30.68
N VAL A 3 9.19 -24.54 31.76
CA VAL A 3 8.41 -23.30 31.92
C VAL A 3 8.79 -22.18 30.94
N GLY A 4 7.81 -21.36 30.53
CA GLY A 4 8.10 -20.07 29.92
C GLY A 4 6.91 -19.26 29.40
N GLY A 5 5.86 -19.05 30.21
CA GLY A 5 4.88 -17.99 29.96
C GLY A 5 5.50 -16.62 30.22
N LYS A 6 5.25 -15.66 29.32
CA LYS A 6 5.57 -14.24 29.53
C LYS A 6 4.44 -13.38 28.97
N ASP A 7 3.68 -12.82 29.88
CA ASP A 7 2.84 -11.65 29.68
C ASP A 7 3.71 -10.45 29.29
N LEU A 8 3.24 -9.66 28.32
CA LEU A 8 3.71 -8.30 28.09
C LEU A 8 2.50 -7.38 27.87
N GLU A 9 1.92 -7.03 29.02
CA GLU A 9 1.62 -5.67 29.45
C GLU A 9 1.73 -4.56 28.39
N SER A 10 0.60 -3.91 28.12
CA SER A 10 0.51 -2.63 27.39
C SER A 10 0.47 -1.47 28.40
N PRO A 11 1.14 -0.33 28.15
CA PRO A 11 0.72 0.96 28.69
C PRO A 11 0.21 1.84 27.53
N SER A 12 -1.09 2.16 27.46
CA SER A 12 -1.82 3.18 28.24
C SER A 12 -1.36 4.62 27.97
N SER A 13 -2.23 5.36 27.30
CA SER A 13 -2.12 6.76 26.90
C SER A 13 -2.57 7.69 28.03
N LYS A 14 -1.77 8.72 28.37
CA LYS A 14 -2.28 10.02 28.83
C LYS A 14 -1.21 11.13 28.75
N GLU A 15 -1.45 12.02 27.79
CA GLU A 15 -1.51 13.49 27.90
C GLU A 15 -0.64 14.21 28.95
N GLY A 16 0.19 15.15 28.50
CA GLY A 16 0.65 16.26 29.33
C GLY A 16 1.97 16.92 28.90
N ALA A 17 1.87 18.21 28.56
CA ALA A 17 2.94 19.22 28.46
C ALA A 17 3.78 19.30 27.17
N CYS A 18 3.44 20.32 26.37
CA CYS A 18 4.29 20.93 25.35
C CYS A 18 5.45 21.69 26.02
N PRO A 19 6.74 21.44 25.69
CA PRO A 19 7.80 22.37 26.00
C PRO A 19 7.98 23.36 24.85
N LYS A 20 7.79 24.63 25.22
CA LYS A 20 8.10 25.82 24.43
C LYS A 20 9.60 25.82 24.06
N ALA A 21 9.88 26.26 22.84
CA ALA A 21 11.21 26.40 22.26
C ALA A 21 12.21 27.08 23.20
N SER A 22 13.38 26.47 23.36
CA SER A 22 14.62 27.15 23.67
C SER A 22 15.56 26.98 22.48
N LEU A 23 15.81 28.10 21.80
CA LEU A 23 16.83 28.27 20.78
C LEU A 23 18.20 27.98 21.42
N GLN A 24 18.67 26.73 21.32
CA GLN A 24 20.05 26.39 21.60
C GLN A 24 20.86 26.47 20.31
N LYS A 25 21.64 27.55 20.26
CA LYS A 25 22.83 27.78 19.46
C LYS A 25 23.58 26.46 19.21
N VAL A 26 23.48 25.94 17.99
CA VAL A 26 24.32 24.83 17.52
C VAL A 26 25.75 25.35 17.50
N SER A 27 26.50 25.09 18.56
CA SER A 27 27.94 25.13 18.49
C SER A 27 28.35 24.09 17.45
N SER A 28 28.82 24.57 16.29
CA SER A 28 29.52 23.75 15.32
C SER A 28 30.78 23.20 15.99
N ALA A 29 30.63 22.06 16.65
CA ALA A 29 31.76 21.20 16.92
C ALA A 29 32.13 20.59 15.57
N HIS A 30 33.00 21.27 14.82
CA HIS A 30 33.80 20.59 13.81
C HIS A 30 34.54 19.49 14.55
N ALA A 31 34.02 18.26 14.47
CA ALA A 31 34.79 17.08 14.77
C ALA A 31 36.00 17.16 13.84
N SER A 32 37.15 17.55 14.39
CA SER A 32 38.42 17.45 13.69
C SER A 32 38.49 16.00 13.21
N LEU A 33 38.38 15.82 11.90
CA LEU A 33 38.68 14.56 11.23
C LEU A 33 40.13 14.24 11.58
N LYS A 34 40.30 13.47 12.66
CA LYS A 34 41.59 12.87 12.97
C LYS A 34 41.94 11.93 11.82
N PHE A 35 43.25 11.84 11.60
CA PHE A 35 43.99 10.93 10.72
C PHE A 35 44.34 11.51 9.34
N PHE A 36 45.62 11.87 9.18
CA PHE A 36 46.60 10.99 8.55
C PHE A 36 47.99 11.20 9.18
N GLU A 37 48.35 10.37 10.16
CA GLU A 37 49.76 9.99 10.33
C GLU A 37 50.02 8.92 9.29
N LEU A 38 50.78 9.26 8.25
CA LEU A 38 51.30 8.27 7.31
C LEU A 38 52.19 7.27 8.06
N PRO A 39 52.17 5.97 7.73
CA PRO A 39 53.03 4.99 8.36
C PRO A 39 54.48 5.34 8.03
N LEU A 40 55.19 5.89 9.00
CA LEU A 40 56.63 6.04 8.95
C LEU A 40 57.20 4.62 8.97
N GLY A 41 57.61 4.13 7.80
CA GLY A 41 58.07 2.76 7.62
C GLY A 41 59.10 2.38 8.67
N ALA A 42 58.76 1.37 9.49
CA ALA A 42 59.68 0.75 10.42
C ALA A 42 60.79 0.06 9.62
N SER A 43 62.01 0.56 9.72
CA SER A 43 63.22 -0.21 9.39
C SER A 43 64.17 -0.11 10.57
N ASN A 44 64.01 -1.06 11.50
CA ASN A 44 64.89 -1.25 12.64
C ASN A 44 65.58 -2.60 12.47
N LYS A 45 66.89 -2.61 12.14
CA LYS A 45 67.85 -3.63 12.56
C LYS A 45 69.24 -2.99 12.63
N GLN A 46 69.67 -2.74 13.87
CA GLN A 46 71.00 -2.25 14.23
C GLN A 46 72.07 -3.24 13.75
N THR A 47 72.85 -2.83 12.74
CA THR A 47 74.14 -3.45 12.40
C THR A 47 75.21 -2.40 12.68
N THR A 48 76.08 -2.69 13.65
CA THR A 48 77.21 -1.87 14.04
C THR A 48 78.26 -1.86 12.94
N ARG A 49 78.15 -0.95 11.97
CA ARG A 49 79.25 -0.48 11.12
C ARG A 49 78.79 0.83 10.47
N ASN A 50 79.49 1.92 10.80
CA ASN A 50 79.46 3.30 10.27
C ASN A 50 78.18 3.76 9.55
N PRO A 51 77.48 4.83 10.02
CA PRO A 51 76.41 5.39 9.22
C PRO A 51 76.98 5.93 7.91
N GLU A 52 76.52 5.38 6.79
CA GLU A 52 76.65 6.06 5.50
C GLU A 52 76.10 7.48 5.62
N PRO A 53 76.67 8.48 4.91
CA PRO A 53 76.08 9.81 4.87
C PRO A 53 74.62 9.67 4.45
N SER A 54 73.70 10.11 5.32
CA SER A 54 72.26 10.04 5.05
C SER A 54 71.98 10.61 3.67
N GLN A 55 71.64 9.75 2.71
CA GLN A 55 71.29 10.15 1.36
C GLN A 55 69.94 10.89 1.45
N TRP A 56 70.01 12.21 1.55
CA TRP A 56 68.84 13.07 1.52
C TRP A 56 68.18 12.91 0.15
N VAL A 57 67.11 12.11 0.07
CA VAL A 57 66.31 11.98 -1.14
C VAL A 57 65.41 13.21 -1.24
N GLY A 58 65.98 14.32 -1.73
CA GLY A 58 65.31 15.63 -1.84
C GLY A 58 63.97 15.54 -2.58
N GLU A 59 63.86 14.68 -3.58
CA GLU A 59 62.63 14.45 -4.36
C GLU A 59 61.44 13.99 -3.50
N LYS A 60 61.67 13.17 -2.47
CA LYS A 60 60.59 12.66 -1.60
C LYS A 60 60.09 13.71 -0.63
N VAL A 61 60.97 14.60 -0.17
CA VAL A 61 60.61 15.76 0.68
C VAL A 61 59.81 16.77 -0.13
N VAL A 62 60.26 17.05 -1.35
CA VAL A 62 59.60 17.96 -2.29
C VAL A 62 58.23 17.43 -2.70
N SER A 63 58.10 16.14 -3.02
CA SER A 63 56.81 15.50 -3.33
C SER A 63 55.83 15.53 -2.16
N ASN A 64 56.28 15.26 -0.93
CA ASN A 64 55.45 15.35 0.28
C ASN A 64 54.96 16.79 0.54
N PHE A 65 55.82 17.79 0.31
CA PHE A 65 55.44 19.20 0.41
C PHE A 65 54.38 19.58 -0.64
N PHE A 66 54.53 19.15 -1.89
CA PHE A 66 53.54 19.38 -2.94
C PHE A 66 52.21 18.66 -2.64
N GLN A 67 52.25 17.42 -2.14
CA GLN A 67 51.05 16.68 -1.73
C GLN A 67 50.29 17.40 -0.61
N LYS A 68 50.99 17.83 0.44
CA LYS A 68 50.37 18.59 1.54
C LYS A 68 49.78 19.92 1.05
N THR A 69 50.49 20.62 0.17
CA THR A 69 50.03 21.88 -0.40
C THR A 69 48.78 21.68 -1.25
N ALA A 70 48.76 20.66 -2.11
CA ALA A 70 47.61 20.32 -2.95
C ALA A 70 46.40 19.89 -2.12
N LEU A 71 46.61 19.12 -1.05
CA LEU A 71 45.55 18.72 -0.12
C LEU A 71 44.93 19.95 0.57
N CYS A 72 45.74 20.86 1.10
CA CYS A 72 45.24 22.09 1.72
C CYS A 72 44.49 22.99 0.73
N MET A 73 44.96 23.09 -0.52
CA MET A 73 44.25 23.82 -1.57
C MET A 73 42.92 23.16 -1.94
N TRP A 74 42.86 21.84 -1.94
CA TRP A 74 41.61 21.11 -2.18
C TRP A 74 40.59 21.32 -1.06
N GLU A 75 41.03 21.31 0.21
CA GLU A 75 40.17 21.61 1.36
C GLU A 75 39.58 23.03 1.29
N ASP A 76 40.37 24.03 0.89
CA ASP A 76 39.89 25.40 0.67
C ASP A 76 38.83 25.47 -0.45
N ILE A 77 39.05 24.75 -1.55
CA ILE A 77 38.07 24.65 -2.64
C ILE A 77 36.78 23.97 -2.16
N GLN A 78 36.87 22.93 -1.33
CA GLN A 78 35.69 22.27 -0.77
C GLN A 78 34.89 23.22 0.13
N ASP A 79 35.54 23.98 1.01
CA ASP A 79 34.87 25.00 1.84
C ASP A 79 34.20 26.08 0.95
N LYS A 80 34.88 26.53 -0.11
CA LYS A 80 34.30 27.46 -1.09
C LYS A 80 33.07 26.88 -1.78
N ILE A 81 33.12 25.62 -2.23
CA ILE A 81 31.96 24.95 -2.85
C ILE A 81 30.79 24.88 -1.88
N MET A 82 31.06 24.54 -0.61
CA MET A 82 30.01 24.45 0.43
C MET A 82 29.37 25.80 0.78
N ARG A 83 30.11 26.90 0.60
CA ARG A 83 29.63 28.27 0.89
C ARG A 83 29.05 28.99 -0.33
N THR A 84 29.26 28.48 -1.53
CA THR A 84 28.85 29.12 -2.78
C THR A 84 27.47 28.60 -3.22
N PRO A 85 26.48 29.48 -3.48
CA PRO A 85 25.21 29.07 -4.07
C PRO A 85 25.41 28.37 -5.41
N PHE A 86 24.52 27.43 -5.73
CA PHE A 86 24.70 26.48 -6.84
C PHE A 86 24.97 27.15 -8.19
N GLU A 87 24.34 28.29 -8.44
CA GLU A 87 24.44 29.05 -9.69
C GLU A 87 25.85 29.61 -9.95
N TYR A 88 26.65 29.76 -8.89
CA TYR A 88 28.00 30.35 -8.96
C TYR A 88 29.12 29.31 -8.88
N ILE A 89 28.81 28.04 -8.57
CA ILE A 89 29.78 26.94 -8.56
C ILE A 89 30.57 26.82 -9.88
N PRO A 90 29.99 27.04 -11.08
CA PRO A 90 30.75 27.00 -12.33
C PRO A 90 31.93 27.98 -12.39
N ARG A 91 31.93 29.06 -11.59
CA ARG A 91 33.04 30.03 -11.53
C ARG A 91 34.27 29.48 -10.80
N LEU A 92 34.12 28.44 -9.99
CA LEU A 92 35.22 27.76 -9.30
C LEU A 92 35.95 26.75 -10.21
N ARG A 93 35.42 26.47 -11.41
CA ARG A 93 36.03 25.51 -12.36
C ARG A 93 37.51 25.80 -12.66
N PRO A 94 37.98 27.05 -12.84
CA PRO A 94 39.40 27.33 -13.07
C PRO A 94 40.27 26.99 -11.85
N GLU A 95 39.82 27.28 -10.63
CA GLU A 95 40.53 26.96 -9.39
C GLU A 95 40.61 25.44 -9.19
N ILE A 96 39.51 24.73 -9.43
CA ILE A 96 39.45 23.26 -9.40
C ILE A 96 40.41 22.66 -10.43
N ALA A 97 40.39 23.15 -11.67
CA ALA A 97 41.27 22.68 -12.74
C ALA A 97 42.75 22.93 -12.42
N MET A 98 43.07 24.06 -11.78
CA MET A 98 44.44 24.38 -11.36
C MET A 98 44.95 23.43 -10.27
N VAL A 99 44.14 23.14 -9.27
CA VAL A 99 44.50 22.18 -8.20
C VAL A 99 44.64 20.77 -8.77
N LEU A 100 43.69 20.33 -9.63
CA LEU A 100 43.78 19.03 -10.29
C LEU A 100 45.00 18.92 -11.22
N SER A 101 45.35 19.97 -11.97
CA SER A 101 46.57 20.01 -12.80
C SER A 101 47.85 20.02 -11.95
N GLY A 102 47.82 20.63 -10.76
CA GLY A 102 48.91 20.55 -9.79
C GLY A 102 49.09 19.13 -9.26
N ILE A 103 48.00 18.41 -9.01
CA ILE A 103 48.00 17.02 -8.56
C ILE A 103 48.42 16.07 -9.70
N GLU A 104 48.01 16.34 -10.94
CA GLU A 104 48.43 15.59 -12.13
C GLU A 104 49.95 15.64 -12.34
N LYS A 105 50.60 16.73 -11.92
CA LYS A 105 52.07 16.88 -11.93
C LYS A 105 52.78 16.16 -10.78
N ILE A 106 52.04 15.65 -9.79
CA ILE A 106 52.58 14.79 -8.73
C ILE A 106 52.60 13.34 -9.29
N HIS A 107 53.70 12.62 -9.03
CA HIS A 107 53.95 11.26 -9.54
C HIS A 107 52.74 10.31 -9.40
N ALA A 108 52.60 9.34 -10.31
CA ALA A 108 51.46 8.41 -10.45
C ALA A 108 50.96 7.80 -9.11
N ASP A 109 51.88 7.51 -8.19
CA ASP A 109 51.58 6.92 -6.88
C ASP A 109 50.69 7.80 -5.97
N GLY A 110 50.70 9.13 -6.16
CA GLY A 110 49.85 10.06 -5.39
C GLY A 110 48.42 10.18 -5.93
N LEU A 111 48.21 9.88 -7.21
CA LEU A 111 46.90 9.94 -7.86
C LEU A 111 46.05 8.71 -7.56
N THR A 112 46.68 7.54 -7.43
CA THR A 112 45.99 6.27 -7.11
C THR A 112 45.19 6.37 -5.81
N SER A 113 45.74 6.98 -4.75
CA SER A 113 45.04 7.15 -3.48
C SER A 113 43.81 8.06 -3.57
N LEU A 114 43.85 9.10 -4.42
CA LEU A 114 42.71 9.99 -4.64
C LEU A 114 41.61 9.29 -5.46
N GLU A 115 41.99 8.53 -6.48
CA GLU A 115 41.06 7.73 -7.28
C GLU A 115 40.33 6.69 -6.43
N GLU A 116 41.06 5.95 -5.58
CA GLU A 116 40.48 4.98 -4.65
C GLU A 116 39.50 5.63 -3.67
N TYR A 117 39.83 6.82 -3.16
CA TYR A 117 38.96 7.59 -2.28
C TYR A 117 37.66 8.01 -2.97
N LEU A 118 37.74 8.57 -4.18
CA LEU A 118 36.57 8.99 -4.96
C LEU A 118 35.68 7.80 -5.31
N ASN A 119 36.27 6.67 -5.71
CA ASN A 119 35.54 5.43 -5.99
C ASN A 119 34.86 4.87 -4.72
N SER A 120 35.50 4.96 -3.56
CA SER A 120 34.91 4.58 -2.27
C SER A 120 33.71 5.48 -1.91
N CYS A 121 33.82 6.79 -2.11
CA CYS A 121 32.74 7.75 -1.89
C CYS A 121 31.54 7.47 -2.82
N LEU A 122 31.78 7.29 -4.12
CA LEU A 122 30.74 6.94 -5.09
C LEU A 122 30.05 5.61 -4.75
N LYS A 123 30.81 4.58 -4.33
CA LYS A 123 30.24 3.31 -3.88
C LYS A 123 29.33 3.50 -2.67
N ARG A 124 29.74 4.30 -1.69
CA ARG A 124 28.94 4.59 -0.48
C ARG A 124 27.64 5.31 -0.83
N GLU A 125 27.71 6.32 -1.70
CA GLU A 125 26.53 7.07 -2.15
C GLU A 125 25.53 6.18 -2.89
N ARG A 126 26.00 5.37 -3.86
CA ARG A 126 25.15 4.39 -4.56
C ARG A 126 24.52 3.39 -3.59
N THR A 127 25.30 2.91 -2.61
CA THR A 127 24.81 1.95 -1.60
C THR A 127 23.74 2.58 -0.71
N ALA A 128 23.92 3.84 -0.30
CA ALA A 128 22.94 4.57 0.50
C ALA A 128 21.63 4.80 -0.29
N LYS A 129 21.73 5.20 -1.55
CA LYS A 129 20.57 5.38 -2.44
C LYS A 129 19.78 4.07 -2.63
N LEU A 130 20.48 2.99 -2.98
CA LEU A 130 19.86 1.67 -3.15
C LEU A 130 19.24 1.15 -1.84
N SER A 131 19.88 1.40 -0.69
CA SER A 131 19.33 1.05 0.62
C SER A 131 18.03 1.77 0.93
N LEU A 132 17.94 3.06 0.57
CA LEU A 132 16.71 3.84 0.73
C LEU A 132 15.59 3.31 -0.17
N GLU A 133 15.87 3.10 -1.46
CA GLU A 133 14.90 2.54 -2.43
C GLU A 133 14.42 1.15 -2.00
N ARG A 134 15.32 0.30 -1.51
CA ARG A 134 14.97 -1.03 -0.98
C ARG A 134 13.98 -0.93 0.19
N LYS A 135 14.22 -0.02 1.13
CA LYS A 135 13.32 0.17 2.29
C LYS A 135 11.93 0.65 1.86
N GLU A 136 11.86 1.51 0.86
CA GLU A 136 10.59 1.99 0.31
C GLU A 136 9.82 0.86 -0.41
N LEU A 137 10.51 0.08 -1.25
CA LEU A 137 9.92 -1.08 -1.91
C LEU A 137 9.44 -2.14 -0.91
N GLU A 138 10.20 -2.38 0.17
CA GLU A 138 9.82 -3.31 1.22
C GLU A 138 8.55 -2.88 1.98
N LYS A 139 8.34 -1.56 2.16
CA LYS A 139 7.07 -1.05 2.72
C LYS A 139 5.91 -1.28 1.76
N ARG A 140 6.10 -0.99 0.46
CA ARG A 140 5.06 -1.21 -0.56
C ARG A 140 4.68 -2.67 -0.67
N LEU A 141 5.67 -3.57 -0.67
CA LEU A 141 5.44 -5.01 -0.69
C LEU A 141 4.59 -5.47 0.49
N ARG A 142 4.86 -4.97 1.70
CA ARG A 142 4.06 -5.27 2.89
C ARG A 142 2.62 -4.74 2.78
N SER A 143 2.42 -3.53 2.25
CA SER A 143 1.08 -2.98 1.99
C SER A 143 0.30 -3.85 1.02
N ILE A 144 0.90 -4.18 -0.12
CA ILE A 144 0.27 -5.02 -1.16
C ILE A 144 -0.09 -6.40 -0.60
N ASN A 145 0.78 -6.99 0.23
CA ASN A 145 0.48 -8.29 0.84
C ASN A 145 -0.74 -8.21 1.78
N ALA A 146 -0.83 -7.17 2.61
CA ALA A 146 -1.99 -6.95 3.47
C ALA A 146 -3.29 -6.71 2.68
N GLU A 147 -3.22 -5.91 1.60
CA GLU A 147 -4.36 -5.69 0.70
C GLU A 147 -4.79 -6.98 0.00
N SER A 148 -3.83 -7.81 -0.43
CA SER A 148 -4.10 -9.11 -1.04
C SER A 148 -4.78 -10.08 -0.07
N GLU A 149 -4.35 -10.12 1.19
CA GLU A 149 -4.97 -10.94 2.23
C GLU A 149 -6.42 -10.49 2.49
N GLN A 150 -6.67 -9.18 2.58
CA GLN A 150 -8.02 -8.63 2.73
C GLN A 150 -8.92 -8.98 1.54
N LEU A 151 -8.41 -8.83 0.31
CA LEU A 151 -9.15 -9.21 -0.89
C LEU A 151 -9.45 -10.71 -0.93
N SER A 152 -8.55 -11.55 -0.42
CA SER A 152 -8.79 -12.99 -0.32
C SER A 152 -9.94 -13.31 0.64
N ILE A 153 -10.01 -12.66 1.80
CA ILE A 153 -11.10 -12.83 2.76
C ILE A 153 -12.43 -12.39 2.14
N LEU A 154 -12.45 -11.18 1.57
CA LEU A 154 -13.64 -10.64 0.91
C LEU A 154 -14.11 -11.52 -0.25
N SER A 155 -13.17 -12.12 -0.99
CA SER A 155 -13.49 -13.06 -2.07
C SER A 155 -14.16 -14.32 -1.55
N CYS A 156 -13.72 -14.87 -0.41
CA CYS A 156 -14.38 -16.02 0.21
C CYS A 156 -15.79 -15.67 0.68
N GLU A 157 -15.96 -14.55 1.41
CA GLU A 157 -17.28 -14.09 1.88
C GLU A 157 -18.27 -13.90 0.72
N LYS A 158 -17.79 -13.37 -0.40
CA LYS A 158 -18.61 -13.19 -1.59
C LYS A 158 -18.99 -14.52 -2.24
N ALA A 159 -18.10 -15.51 -2.25
CA ALA A 159 -18.40 -16.84 -2.77
C ALA A 159 -19.50 -17.51 -1.91
N GLU A 160 -19.39 -17.44 -0.58
CA GLU A 160 -20.42 -17.97 0.33
C GLU A 160 -21.78 -17.29 0.12
N ALA A 161 -21.80 -15.98 -0.10
CA ALA A 161 -23.02 -15.25 -0.41
C ALA A 161 -23.65 -15.66 -1.76
N ILE A 162 -22.82 -15.99 -2.76
CA ILE A 162 -23.28 -16.49 -4.06
C ILE A 162 -23.88 -17.89 -3.90
N ASP A 163 -23.19 -18.81 -3.22
CA ASP A 163 -23.68 -20.17 -2.97
C ASP A 163 -25.04 -20.15 -2.24
N GLN A 164 -25.20 -19.24 -1.29
CA GLN A 164 -26.47 -19.04 -0.58
C GLN A 164 -27.58 -18.51 -1.52
N GLN A 165 -27.28 -17.56 -2.39
CA GLN A 165 -28.25 -17.06 -3.37
C GLN A 165 -28.66 -18.13 -4.38
N GLU A 166 -27.71 -18.94 -4.86
CA GLU A 166 -27.99 -20.06 -5.78
C GLU A 166 -28.92 -21.09 -5.13
N LEU A 167 -28.73 -21.37 -3.83
CA LEU A 167 -29.61 -22.25 -3.07
C LEU A 167 -31.04 -21.68 -2.95
N GLU A 168 -31.18 -20.38 -2.69
CA GLU A 168 -32.49 -19.72 -2.62
C GLU A 168 -33.20 -19.72 -3.97
N ILE A 169 -32.46 -19.47 -5.06
CA ILE A 169 -32.99 -19.56 -6.43
C ILE A 169 -33.48 -20.98 -6.73
N ALA A 170 -32.73 -22.01 -6.34
CA ALA A 170 -33.15 -23.40 -6.53
C ALA A 170 -34.47 -23.72 -5.81
N LYS A 171 -34.61 -23.26 -4.55
CA LYS A 171 -35.87 -23.42 -3.79
C LYS A 171 -37.05 -22.71 -4.46
N LEU A 172 -36.85 -21.47 -4.90
CA LEU A 172 -37.89 -20.72 -5.61
C LEU A 172 -38.26 -21.40 -6.93
N GLN A 173 -37.29 -21.97 -7.63
CA GLN A 173 -37.54 -22.72 -8.86
C GLN A 173 -38.41 -23.96 -8.60
N ASP A 174 -38.14 -24.72 -7.52
CA ASP A 174 -38.97 -25.86 -7.11
C ASP A 174 -40.39 -25.43 -6.72
N GLU A 175 -40.54 -24.31 -6.01
CA GLU A 175 -41.85 -23.72 -5.68
C GLU A 175 -42.61 -23.31 -6.95
N VAL A 176 -41.94 -22.64 -7.91
CA VAL A 176 -42.54 -22.26 -9.21
C VAL A 176 -42.99 -23.50 -9.97
N ASN A 177 -42.16 -24.54 -10.07
CA ASN A 177 -42.51 -25.80 -10.73
C ASN A 177 -43.73 -26.46 -10.07
N THR A 178 -43.81 -26.40 -8.73
CA THR A 178 -44.96 -26.91 -7.97
C THR A 178 -46.24 -26.15 -8.31
N LEU A 179 -46.18 -24.82 -8.37
CA LEU A 179 -47.31 -23.97 -8.74
C LEU A 179 -47.74 -24.19 -10.20
N GLU A 180 -46.78 -24.34 -11.12
CA GLU A 180 -47.05 -24.61 -12.54
C GLU A 180 -47.68 -26.00 -12.76
N SER A 181 -47.27 -27.00 -11.98
CA SER A 181 -47.87 -28.34 -12.01
C SER A 181 -49.24 -28.42 -11.33
N THR A 182 -49.62 -27.40 -10.56
CA THR A 182 -50.96 -27.34 -9.96
C THR A 182 -51.98 -27.13 -11.07
N PRO A 183 -53.08 -27.91 -11.14
CA PRO A 183 -54.05 -27.81 -12.21
C PRO A 183 -54.55 -26.37 -12.34
N THR A 184 -54.09 -25.70 -13.40
CA THR A 184 -54.50 -24.35 -13.71
C THR A 184 -55.99 -24.40 -14.01
N ILE A 185 -56.78 -23.54 -13.34
CA ILE A 185 -58.19 -23.37 -13.69
C ILE A 185 -58.22 -22.99 -15.17
N THR A 186 -58.67 -23.90 -16.00
CA THR A 186 -58.64 -23.72 -17.45
C THR A 186 -59.62 -22.62 -17.84
N GLU A 187 -59.33 -21.92 -18.93
CA GLU A 187 -60.25 -20.90 -19.48
C GLU A 187 -61.65 -21.50 -19.72
N GLU A 188 -61.72 -22.78 -20.11
CA GLU A 188 -62.98 -23.52 -20.27
C GLU A 188 -63.75 -23.71 -18.96
N ALA A 189 -63.06 -23.95 -17.84
CA ALA A 189 -63.69 -24.02 -16.53
C ALA A 189 -64.23 -22.64 -16.11
N ILE A 190 -63.52 -21.56 -16.45
CA ILE A 190 -63.95 -20.18 -16.22
C ILE A 190 -65.19 -19.86 -17.08
N GLU A 191 -65.19 -20.21 -18.36
CA GLU A 191 -66.34 -20.03 -19.26
C GLU A 191 -67.55 -20.87 -18.84
N ALA A 192 -67.34 -22.12 -18.45
CA ALA A 192 -68.40 -22.99 -17.95
C ALA A 192 -69.04 -22.39 -16.69
N LEU A 193 -68.24 -21.90 -15.74
CA LEU A 193 -68.73 -21.19 -14.55
C LEU A 193 -69.47 -19.89 -14.90
N ALA A 194 -68.99 -19.11 -15.87
CA ALA A 194 -69.67 -17.92 -16.35
C ALA A 194 -71.04 -18.25 -16.98
N THR A 195 -71.12 -19.37 -17.69
CA THR A 195 -72.37 -19.86 -18.32
C THR A 195 -73.37 -20.35 -17.27
N VAL A 196 -72.91 -21.13 -16.28
CA VAL A 196 -73.73 -21.55 -15.13
C VAL A 196 -74.24 -20.35 -14.34
N ARG A 197 -73.39 -19.33 -14.12
CA ARG A 197 -73.81 -18.09 -13.46
C ARG A 197 -74.94 -17.39 -14.23
N LYS A 198 -74.81 -17.25 -15.56
CA LYS A 198 -75.86 -16.65 -16.40
C LYS A 198 -77.17 -17.45 -16.35
N SER A 199 -77.11 -18.78 -16.40
CA SER A 199 -78.32 -19.61 -16.35
C SER A 199 -79.00 -19.54 -14.97
N MET A 200 -78.22 -19.51 -13.89
CA MET A 200 -78.76 -19.30 -12.53
C MET A 200 -79.43 -17.94 -12.37
N GLU A 201 -78.85 -16.87 -12.93
CA GLU A 201 -79.49 -15.54 -12.94
C GLU A 201 -80.80 -15.55 -13.72
N ALA A 202 -80.84 -16.18 -14.90
CA ALA A 202 -82.06 -16.32 -15.69
C ALA A 202 -83.16 -17.10 -14.95
N ALA A 203 -82.81 -18.27 -14.39
CA ALA A 203 -83.75 -19.08 -13.61
C ALA A 203 -84.29 -18.34 -12.38
N ARG A 204 -83.45 -17.53 -11.73
CA ARG A 204 -83.86 -16.67 -10.61
C ARG A 204 -84.88 -15.62 -11.04
N GLU A 205 -84.74 -15.02 -12.22
CA GLU A 205 -85.72 -14.06 -12.76
C GLU A 205 -87.03 -14.74 -13.16
N GLU A 206 -86.98 -15.93 -13.75
CA GLU A 206 -88.18 -16.71 -14.04
C GLU A 206 -88.94 -17.06 -12.77
N PHE A 207 -88.24 -17.50 -11.72
CA PHE A 207 -88.87 -17.82 -10.43
C PHE A 207 -89.55 -16.60 -9.80
N LYS A 208 -88.94 -15.40 -9.89
CA LYS A 208 -89.58 -14.14 -9.48
C LYS A 208 -90.85 -13.88 -10.30
N ASN A 209 -90.83 -14.17 -11.60
CA ASN A 209 -91.97 -13.97 -12.48
C ASN A 209 -93.11 -14.98 -12.20
N PHE A 210 -92.78 -16.24 -11.96
CA PHE A 210 -93.73 -17.26 -11.51
C PHE A 210 -94.36 -16.89 -10.17
N LYS A 211 -93.56 -16.44 -9.21
CA LYS A 211 -94.06 -15.93 -7.92
C LYS A 211 -95.07 -14.81 -8.12
N ARG A 212 -94.79 -13.83 -9.00
CA ARG A 212 -95.75 -12.78 -9.35
C ARG A 212 -97.03 -13.37 -9.94
N LYS A 213 -96.94 -14.26 -10.93
CA LYS A 213 -98.13 -14.90 -11.55
C LYS A 213 -98.98 -15.68 -10.56
N LEU A 214 -98.36 -16.41 -9.62
CA LEU A 214 -99.06 -17.11 -8.53
C LEU A 214 -99.81 -16.14 -7.60
N CYS A 215 -99.24 -14.98 -7.29
CA CYS A 215 -99.94 -13.93 -6.53
C CYS A 215 -101.13 -13.31 -7.28
N PHE A 216 -101.12 -13.37 -8.62
CA PHE A 216 -102.18 -12.82 -9.48
C PHE A 216 -103.15 -13.88 -10.02
N MET A 217 -102.94 -15.18 -9.74
CA MET A 217 -103.87 -16.21 -10.16
C MET A 217 -105.16 -16.14 -9.30
N PRO A 218 -106.34 -16.04 -9.91
CA PRO A 218 -107.59 -16.14 -9.17
C PRO A 218 -107.67 -17.55 -8.58
N ILE A 219 -107.95 -17.66 -7.27
CA ILE A 219 -108.19 -18.93 -6.59
C ILE A 219 -109.27 -19.67 -7.38
N CYS A 220 -108.87 -20.74 -8.07
CA CYS A 220 -109.76 -21.51 -8.93
C CYS A 220 -110.87 -22.13 -8.07
N PRO A 221 -112.17 -22.04 -8.45
CA PRO A 221 -113.29 -22.49 -7.63
C PRO A 221 -113.31 -24.01 -7.33
N LEU A 222 -112.44 -24.80 -7.97
CA LEU A 222 -112.21 -26.21 -7.62
C LEU A 222 -111.69 -26.40 -6.18
N PHE A 223 -111.00 -25.41 -5.60
CA PHE A 223 -110.56 -25.47 -4.19
C PHE A 223 -111.72 -25.27 -3.18
N LEU A 224 -112.84 -24.69 -3.63
CA LEU A 224 -114.07 -24.61 -2.83
C LEU A 224 -114.88 -25.91 -2.89
N LEU A 225 -114.80 -26.67 -3.98
CA LEU A 225 -115.50 -27.95 -4.15
C LEU A 225 -114.94 -29.08 -3.26
N LEU A 226 -113.62 -29.08 -2.99
CA LEU A 226 -113.00 -30.05 -2.08
C LEU A 226 -113.24 -29.76 -0.59
N LYS A 227 -113.80 -28.60 -0.25
CA LYS A 227 -114.21 -28.26 1.14
C LYS A 227 -115.68 -28.62 1.43
N THR A 228 -116.39 -29.14 0.44
CA THR A 228 -117.82 -29.48 0.52
C THR A 228 -118.12 -30.96 0.28
N LEU A 229 -117.09 -31.82 0.26
CA LEU A 229 -117.16 -33.29 0.31
C LEU A 229 -116.36 -33.77 1.52
#